data_AF-A0AA96VWU4-F1
#
_entry.id   AF-A0AA96VWU4-F1
#
_cell.length_a   1.000
_cell.length_b   1.000
_cell.length_c   1.000
_cell.angle_alpha   90.00
_cell.angle_beta   90.00
_cell.angle_gamma   90.00
#
_symmetry.space_group_name_H-M   'P 1'
#
loop_
_entity.id
_entity.type
_entity.pdbx_description
1 polymer ?
#
loop_
_entity_poly.entity_id
_entity_poly.type
_entity_poly.pdbx_seq_one_letter_code
_entity_poly.pdbx_strand_id
1 'polypeptide(L)'
;MPREAHGWQHTFDTGNERIARAGLTSFEANAHMMRHSFALHWYAVGRLLYERQVAHLNAEEVRDLRAQFGDTWYLVKTPLGHVDVTTTMDTYLEPFRDLDVSLLIEHAHGDIEHVHVQIERLRPLVDDPLAPAFRHAREQHELDRLERIVTAHDHTGEPHDGH
;
A
#
# COMPACT_ATOMS: atom_id res chain seq x y z
N MET A 1 32.19 -7.13 10.02
CA MET A 1 31.93 -5.69 9.88
C MET A 1 30.87 -5.50 8.80
N PRO A 2 29.83 -4.69 9.01
CA PRO A 2 28.93 -4.31 7.93
C PRO A 2 29.71 -3.58 6.83
N ARG A 3 29.33 -3.74 5.56
CA ARG A 3 29.91 -2.97 4.45
C ARG A 3 29.57 -1.48 4.63
N GLU A 4 30.44 -0.61 4.11
CA GLU A 4 30.16 0.83 4.01
C GLU A 4 28.86 1.08 3.24
N ALA A 5 28.12 2.13 3.63
CA ALA A 5 26.78 2.43 3.13
C ALA A 5 26.69 2.56 1.59
N HIS A 6 27.77 2.96 0.93
CA HIS A 6 27.85 3.09 -0.53
C HIS A 6 28.61 1.95 -1.22
N GLY A 7 29.08 0.96 -0.47
CA GLY A 7 29.87 -0.15 -1.00
C GLY A 7 29.12 -1.06 -1.98
N TRP A 8 27.79 -0.92 -2.07
CA TRP A 8 26.94 -1.65 -3.01
C TRP A 8 26.64 -0.88 -4.30
N GLN A 9 26.95 0.43 -4.37
CA GLN A 9 26.59 1.28 -5.51
C GLN A 9 27.14 0.73 -6.83
N HIS A 10 28.40 0.32 -6.85
CA HIS A 10 29.04 -0.28 -8.03
C HIS A 10 28.31 -1.52 -8.59
N THR A 11 27.62 -2.28 -7.74
CA THR A 11 26.82 -3.43 -8.20
C THR A 11 25.62 -2.97 -9.02
N PHE A 12 24.96 -1.90 -8.57
CA PHE A 12 23.84 -1.30 -9.27
C PHE A 12 24.30 -0.59 -10.55
N ASP A 13 25.41 0.17 -10.49
CA ASP A 13 25.99 0.84 -11.66
C ASP A 13 26.29 -0.17 -12.77
N THR A 14 26.98 -1.26 -12.43
CA THR A 14 27.30 -2.35 -13.38
C THR A 14 26.03 -2.99 -13.95
N GLY A 15 24.97 -3.13 -13.15
CA GLY A 15 23.68 -3.65 -13.59
C GLY A 15 22.99 -2.71 -14.58
N ASN A 16 22.93 -1.42 -14.25
CA ASN A 16 22.33 -0.38 -15.09
C ASN A 16 23.07 -0.25 -16.43
N GLU A 17 24.40 -0.33 -16.43
CA GLU A 17 25.18 -0.37 -17.67
C GLU A 17 24.85 -1.56 -18.58
N ARG A 18 24.53 -2.73 -18.00
CA ARG A 18 24.11 -3.91 -18.77
C ARG A 18 22.74 -3.70 -19.39
N ILE A 19 21.80 -3.17 -18.61
CA ILE A 19 20.42 -2.90 -19.04
C ILE A 19 20.39 -1.80 -20.11
N ALA A 20 21.20 -0.74 -19.95
CA ALA A 20 21.36 0.31 -20.95
C ALA A 20 21.94 -0.23 -22.28
N ARG A 21 22.95 -1.11 -22.22
CA ARG A 21 23.48 -1.81 -23.40
C ARG A 21 22.45 -2.71 -24.08
N ALA A 22 21.45 -3.19 -23.35
CA ALA A 22 20.33 -3.94 -23.89
C ALA A 22 19.23 -3.04 -24.51
N GLY A 23 19.41 -1.72 -24.52
CA GLY A 23 18.47 -0.74 -25.09
C GLY A 23 17.42 -0.21 -24.12
N LEU A 24 17.47 -0.60 -22.84
CA LEU A 24 16.50 -0.19 -21.82
C LEU A 24 17.01 1.05 -21.05
N THR A 25 17.23 2.15 -21.76
CA THR A 25 17.87 3.36 -21.19
C THR A 25 16.95 4.20 -20.30
N SER A 26 15.65 3.93 -20.29
CA SER A 26 14.67 4.60 -19.42
C SER A 26 14.53 3.92 -18.05
N PHE A 27 15.33 2.89 -17.77
CA PHE A 27 15.30 2.13 -16.54
C PHE A 27 16.61 2.26 -15.77
N GLU A 28 16.51 2.58 -14.49
CA GLU A 28 17.63 2.61 -13.56
C GLU A 28 17.21 1.90 -12.28
N ALA A 29 18.06 1.01 -11.75
CA ALA A 29 17.87 0.37 -10.46
C ALA A 29 18.90 0.89 -9.46
N ASN A 30 18.44 1.20 -8.25
CA ASN A 30 19.31 1.49 -7.12
C ASN A 30 18.92 0.65 -5.89
N ALA A 31 19.79 0.64 -4.88
CA ALA A 31 19.57 -0.14 -3.66
C ALA A 31 18.23 0.19 -2.97
N HIS A 32 17.82 1.46 -3.02
CA HIS A 32 16.56 1.89 -2.42
C HIS A 32 15.35 1.34 -3.18
N MET A 33 15.34 1.41 -4.51
CA MET A 33 14.29 0.82 -5.36
C MET A 33 14.14 -0.69 -5.12
N MET A 34 15.26 -1.40 -4.93
CA MET A 34 15.21 -2.82 -4.62
C MET A 34 14.60 -3.11 -3.25
N ARG A 35 14.81 -2.20 -2.28
CA ARG A 35 14.17 -2.24 -0.96
C ARG A 35 12.66 -1.94 -1.04
N HIS A 36 12.21 -1.10 -1.97
CA HIS A 36 10.77 -0.97 -2.32
C HIS A 36 10.21 -2.27 -2.90
N SER A 37 10.88 -2.86 -3.91
CA SER A 37 10.44 -4.13 -4.50
C SER A 37 10.38 -5.27 -3.48
N PHE A 38 11.33 -5.30 -2.54
CA PHE A 38 11.32 -6.25 -1.44
C PHE A 38 10.12 -6.04 -0.51
N ALA A 39 9.84 -4.79 -0.12
CA ALA A 39 8.67 -4.45 0.71
C ALA A 39 7.38 -4.90 0.02
N LEU A 40 7.24 -4.62 -1.28
CA LEU A 40 6.08 -5.00 -2.08
C LEU A 40 5.89 -6.51 -2.15
N HIS A 41 6.97 -7.26 -2.42
CA HIS A 41 6.90 -8.71 -2.49
C HIS A 41 6.41 -9.32 -1.18
N TRP A 42 6.98 -8.89 -0.06
CA TRP A 42 6.58 -9.38 1.27
C TRP A 42 5.19 -8.92 1.67
N TYR A 43 4.77 -7.74 1.23
CA TYR A 43 3.40 -7.28 1.42
C TYR A 43 2.40 -8.21 0.72
N ALA A 44 2.61 -8.46 -0.58
CA ALA A 44 1.74 -9.34 -1.37
C ALA A 44 1.70 -10.78 -0.82
N VAL A 45 2.86 -11.34 -0.47
CA VAL A 45 2.96 -12.67 0.15
C VAL A 45 2.23 -12.70 1.50
N GLY A 46 2.48 -11.70 2.35
CA GLY A 46 1.85 -11.61 3.66
C GLY A 46 0.33 -11.48 3.58
N ARG A 47 -0.20 -10.77 2.58
CA ARG A 47 -1.63 -10.65 2.30
C ARG A 47 -2.25 -12.02 1.95
N LEU A 48 -1.66 -12.73 1.00
CA LEU A 48 -2.14 -14.05 0.58
C LEU A 48 -2.09 -15.10 1.70
N LEU A 49 -1.06 -15.03 2.55
CA LEU A 49 -0.94 -15.90 3.72
C LEU A 49 -1.98 -15.53 4.79
N TYR A 50 -2.16 -14.23 5.05
CA TYR A 50 -3.14 -13.75 6.04
C TYR A 50 -4.56 -14.16 5.64
N GLU A 51 -4.96 -13.95 4.38
CA GLU A 51 -6.26 -14.39 3.85
C GLU A 51 -6.51 -15.88 4.07
N ARG A 52 -5.53 -16.73 3.75
CA ARG A 52 -5.66 -18.18 3.99
C ARG A 52 -5.74 -18.53 5.47
N GLN A 53 -4.98 -17.84 6.32
CA GLN A 53 -4.97 -18.09 7.75
C GLN A 53 -6.26 -17.64 8.43
N VAL A 54 -6.88 -16.56 7.99
CA VAL A 54 -8.09 -16.00 8.63
C VAL A 54 -9.39 -16.46 7.98
N ALA A 55 -9.34 -17.19 6.87
CA ALA A 55 -10.53 -17.64 6.12
C ALA A 55 -11.54 -18.46 6.96
N HIS A 56 -11.11 -19.05 8.07
CA HIS A 56 -11.97 -19.85 8.96
C HIS A 56 -12.42 -19.10 10.21
N LEU A 57 -11.98 -17.85 10.39
CA LEU A 57 -12.26 -17.02 11.55
C LEU A 57 -13.40 -16.05 11.27
N ASN A 58 -14.18 -15.73 12.30
CA ASN A 58 -15.19 -14.68 12.23
C ASN A 58 -14.56 -13.28 12.44
N ALA A 59 -15.31 -12.21 12.17
CA ALA A 59 -14.78 -10.85 12.21
C ALA A 59 -14.22 -10.42 13.59
N GLU A 60 -14.73 -10.96 14.69
CA GLU A 60 -14.23 -10.67 16.03
C GLU A 60 -12.90 -11.38 16.28
N GLU A 61 -12.80 -12.65 15.89
CA GLU A 61 -11.56 -13.44 15.93
C GLU A 61 -10.46 -12.85 15.05
N VAL A 62 -10.81 -12.31 13.87
CA VAL A 62 -9.85 -11.62 12.99
C VAL A 62 -9.34 -10.33 13.62
N ARG A 63 -10.22 -9.55 14.28
CA ARG A 63 -9.81 -8.35 15.01
C ARG A 63 -8.88 -8.68 16.18
N ASP A 64 -9.20 -9.71 16.94
CA ASP A 64 -8.39 -10.14 18.09
C ASP A 64 -7.03 -10.69 17.63
N LEU A 65 -7.00 -11.50 16.56
CA LEU A 65 -5.76 -11.95 15.93
C LEU A 65 -4.89 -10.77 15.47
N ARG A 66 -5.49 -9.76 14.82
CA ARG A 66 -4.78 -8.55 14.39
C ARG A 66 -4.23 -7.76 15.59
N ALA A 67 -4.97 -7.67 16.68
CA ALA A 67 -4.52 -6.98 17.89
C ALA A 67 -3.33 -7.71 18.55
N GLN A 68 -3.31 -9.04 18.51
CA GLN A 68 -2.27 -9.86 19.15
C GLN A 68 -1.00 -10.01 18.31
N PHE A 69 -1.14 -10.21 16.99
CA PHE A 69 -0.01 -10.54 16.10
C PHE A 69 0.35 -9.43 15.10
N GLY A 70 -0.46 -8.37 15.03
CA GLY A 70 -0.36 -7.34 14.00
C GLY A 70 -1.00 -7.76 12.68
N ASP A 71 -0.99 -6.86 11.71
CA ASP A 71 -1.41 -7.11 10.34
C ASP A 71 -0.21 -7.36 9.40
N THR A 72 -0.49 -7.53 8.11
CA THR A 72 0.52 -7.70 7.06
C THR A 72 1.58 -6.57 7.07
N TRP A 73 1.25 -5.36 7.52
CA TRP A 73 2.19 -4.25 7.59
C TRP A 73 3.25 -4.46 8.67
N TYR A 74 2.87 -5.04 9.81
CA TYR A 74 3.83 -5.43 10.86
C TYR A 74 4.75 -6.58 10.42
N LEU A 75 4.22 -7.51 9.60
CA LEU A 75 5.02 -8.56 8.98
C LEU A 75 6.09 -8.00 8.05
N VAL A 76 5.81 -6.93 7.30
CA VAL A 76 6.77 -6.30 6.37
C VAL A 76 7.75 -5.35 7.08
N LYS A 77 7.30 -4.64 8.12
CA LYS A 77 8.14 -3.76 8.97
C LYS A 77 9.36 -4.52 9.52
N THR A 78 9.14 -5.73 10.03
CA THR A 78 10.15 -6.53 10.73
C THR A 78 11.37 -6.87 9.85
N PRO A 79 11.21 -7.49 8.66
CA PRO A 79 12.33 -7.78 7.76
C PRO A 79 12.96 -6.52 7.15
N LEU A 80 12.23 -5.41 7.06
CA LEU A 80 12.81 -4.11 6.71
C LEU A 80 13.61 -3.51 7.88
N GLY A 81 13.36 -3.93 9.12
CA GLY A 81 14.02 -3.36 10.30
C GLY A 81 13.60 -1.92 10.58
N HIS A 82 12.39 -1.53 10.16
CA HIS A 82 11.85 -0.21 10.48
C HIS A 82 11.37 -0.17 11.92
N VAL A 83 11.67 0.92 12.63
CA VAL A 83 11.19 1.15 14.00
C VAL A 83 9.70 1.48 14.00
N ASP A 84 9.25 2.24 13.00
CA ASP A 84 7.86 2.65 12.82
C ASP A 84 7.27 2.00 11.55
N VAL A 85 6.02 1.53 11.67
CA VAL A 85 5.27 0.96 10.55
C VAL A 85 4.86 2.03 9.54
N THR A 86 4.67 3.28 9.99
CA THR A 86 4.38 4.43 9.11
C THR A 86 5.47 4.63 8.06
N THR A 87 6.74 4.39 8.40
CA THR A 87 7.85 4.47 7.45
C THR A 87 7.73 3.41 6.35
N THR A 88 7.28 2.20 6.69
CA THR A 88 7.00 1.15 5.70
C THR A 88 5.82 1.54 4.80
N MET A 89 4.74 2.07 5.39
CA MET A 89 3.54 2.47 4.66
C MET A 89 3.78 3.67 3.74
N ASP A 90 4.32 4.76 4.27
CA ASP A 90 4.32 6.08 3.62
C ASP A 90 5.58 6.32 2.76
N THR A 91 6.63 5.52 2.95
CA THR A 91 7.82 5.59 2.09
C THR A 91 7.88 4.41 1.15
N TYR A 92 7.76 3.17 1.65
CA TYR A 92 8.11 2.00 0.85
C TYR A 92 6.94 1.42 0.05
N LEU A 93 5.72 1.57 0.55
CA LEU A 93 4.52 0.98 -0.02
C LEU A 93 3.45 2.02 -0.35
N GLU A 94 3.82 3.28 -0.38
CA GLU A 94 2.89 4.38 -0.55
C GLU A 94 2.08 4.31 -1.86
N PRO A 95 2.66 3.93 -3.03
CA PRO A 95 1.90 3.68 -4.26
C PRO A 95 0.90 2.52 -4.16
N PHE A 96 1.06 1.65 -3.16
CA PHE A 96 0.23 0.47 -2.93
C PHE A 96 -0.75 0.64 -1.79
N ARG A 97 -0.70 1.74 -1.00
CA ARG A 97 -1.81 2.10 -0.12
C ARG A 97 -3.10 2.28 -0.93
N ASP A 98 -3.00 2.96 -2.07
CA ASP A 98 -4.11 3.21 -2.98
C ASP A 98 -4.63 1.91 -3.65
N LEU A 99 -3.70 1.00 -3.98
CA LEU A 99 -4.05 -0.31 -4.56
C LEU A 99 -4.64 -1.27 -3.52
N ASP A 100 -4.14 -1.25 -2.29
CA ASP A 100 -4.64 -2.11 -1.22
C ASP A 100 -6.05 -1.69 -0.79
N VAL A 101 -6.40 -0.40 -0.83
CA VAL A 101 -7.82 0.01 -0.71
C VAL A 101 -8.66 -0.61 -1.84
N SER A 102 -8.16 -0.63 -3.09
CA SER A 102 -8.86 -1.31 -4.21
C SER A 102 -9.11 -2.78 -3.95
N LEU A 103 -8.07 -3.52 -3.56
CA LEU A 103 -8.12 -4.95 -3.33
C LEU A 103 -8.84 -5.33 -2.01
N LEU A 104 -8.79 -4.47 -0.99
CA LEU A 104 -9.51 -4.66 0.28
C LEU A 104 -11.01 -4.47 0.08
N ILE A 105 -11.43 -3.60 -0.84
CA ILE A 105 -12.86 -3.38 -1.17
C ILE A 105 -13.37 -4.41 -2.18
N GLU A 106 -12.52 -4.83 -3.12
CA GLU A 106 -12.90 -5.87 -4.10
C GLU A 106 -13.03 -7.26 -3.46
N HIS A 107 -12.27 -7.54 -2.39
CA HIS A 107 -12.22 -8.88 -1.78
C HIS A 107 -12.75 -8.98 -0.35
N ALA A 108 -12.83 -7.88 0.41
CA ALA A 108 -13.52 -7.86 1.67
C ALA A 108 -14.72 -6.93 1.57
N HIS A 109 -15.77 -7.25 2.32
CA HIS A 109 -16.62 -6.23 2.92
C HIS A 109 -15.73 -5.32 3.79
N GLY A 110 -14.91 -4.49 3.15
CA GLY A 110 -14.02 -3.54 3.80
C GLY A 110 -14.89 -2.60 4.62
N ASP A 111 -14.56 -2.48 5.90
CA ASP A 111 -15.26 -1.62 6.85
C ASP A 111 -15.37 -0.20 6.24
N ILE A 112 -16.55 0.16 5.77
CA ILE A 112 -16.80 1.40 5.00
C ILE A 112 -16.36 2.63 5.78
N GLU A 113 -16.40 2.54 7.11
CA GLU A 113 -15.87 3.51 8.06
C GLU A 113 -14.39 3.85 7.82
N HIS A 114 -13.57 2.87 7.44
CA HIS A 114 -12.16 3.12 7.14
C HIS A 114 -11.99 3.96 5.86
N VAL A 115 -12.87 3.77 4.87
CA VAL A 115 -12.89 4.55 3.62
C VAL A 115 -13.29 6.00 3.92
N HIS A 116 -14.31 6.20 4.77
CA HIS A 116 -14.70 7.54 5.22
C HIS A 116 -13.57 8.29 5.93
N VAL A 117 -12.83 7.61 6.83
CA VAL A 117 -11.68 8.23 7.52
C VAL A 117 -10.57 8.63 6.55
N GLN A 118 -10.32 7.87 5.49
CA GLN A 118 -9.34 8.22 4.45
C GLN A 118 -9.79 9.44 3.64
N ILE A 119 -11.06 9.50 3.24
CA ILE A 119 -11.65 10.66 2.54
C ILE A 119 -11.47 11.94 3.36
N GLU A 120 -11.83 11.91 4.64
CA GLU A 120 -11.71 13.07 5.53
C GLU A 120 -10.26 13.55 5.72
N ARG A 121 -9.28 12.64 5.59
CA ARG A 121 -7.85 13.01 5.62
C ARG A 121 -7.35 13.57 4.30
N LEU A 122 -7.85 13.07 3.16
CA LEU A 122 -7.42 13.47 1.82
C LEU A 122 -8.04 14.79 1.37
N ARG A 123 -9.31 15.04 1.71
CA ARG A 123 -10.03 16.25 1.29
C ARG A 123 -9.28 17.57 1.59
N PRO A 124 -8.75 17.81 2.80
CA PRO A 124 -8.01 19.05 3.08
C PRO A 124 -6.67 19.15 2.35
N LEU A 125 -6.07 18.04 1.89
CA LEU A 125 -4.82 18.06 1.11
C LEU A 125 -5.09 18.42 -0.35
N VAL A 126 -6.19 17.92 -0.90
CA VAL A 126 -6.68 18.27 -2.24
C VAL A 126 -7.14 19.72 -2.29
N ASP A 127 -7.82 20.19 -1.24
CA ASP A 127 -8.30 21.58 -1.15
C ASP A 127 -7.18 22.61 -0.88
N ASP A 128 -5.93 22.17 -0.62
CA ASP A 128 -4.80 23.07 -0.35
C ASP A 128 -4.34 23.77 -1.64
N PRO A 129 -4.57 25.09 -1.79
CA PRO A 129 -4.19 25.85 -2.98
C PRO A 129 -2.66 25.96 -3.17
N LEU A 130 -1.87 25.55 -2.17
CA LEU A 130 -0.41 25.56 -2.19
C LEU A 130 0.21 24.18 -2.42
N ALA A 131 -0.60 23.12 -2.63
CA ALA A 131 -0.10 21.78 -2.86
C ALA A 131 0.70 21.68 -4.19
N PRO A 132 1.88 21.02 -4.21
CA PRO A 132 2.63 20.77 -5.44
C PRO A 132 1.79 20.02 -6.49
N ALA A 133 1.80 20.46 -7.75
CA ALA A 133 0.88 19.95 -8.80
C ALA A 133 0.88 18.42 -8.98
N PHE A 134 2.03 17.75 -8.84
CA PHE A 134 2.12 16.28 -8.95
C PHE A 134 1.52 15.56 -7.73
N ARG A 135 1.61 16.17 -6.54
CA ARG A 135 1.02 15.67 -5.31
C ARG A 135 -0.49 15.85 -5.35
N HIS A 136 -0.94 17.03 -5.76
CA HIS A 136 -2.36 17.37 -5.91
C HIS A 136 -3.08 16.50 -6.95
N ALA A 137 -2.49 16.27 -8.13
CA ALA A 137 -3.13 15.44 -9.17
C ALA A 137 -3.34 13.99 -8.72
N ARG A 138 -2.41 13.46 -7.92
CA ARG A 138 -2.51 12.12 -7.36
C ARG A 138 -3.51 12.05 -6.21
N GLU A 139 -3.45 13.00 -5.28
CA GLU A 139 -4.38 13.07 -4.14
C GLU A 139 -5.82 13.26 -4.60
N GLN A 140 -6.05 14.08 -5.64
CA GLN A 140 -7.35 14.22 -6.30
C GLN A 140 -7.83 12.90 -6.90
N HIS A 141 -6.95 12.20 -7.64
CA HIS A 141 -7.31 10.92 -8.25
C HIS A 141 -7.72 9.87 -7.21
N GLU A 142 -7.03 9.83 -6.08
CA GLU A 142 -7.37 8.91 -4.99
C GLU A 142 -8.68 9.33 -4.29
N LEU A 143 -8.89 10.63 -4.04
CA LEU A 143 -10.15 11.13 -3.48
C LEU A 143 -11.35 10.75 -4.35
N ASP A 144 -11.29 11.01 -5.67
CA ASP A 144 -12.33 10.66 -6.65
C ASP A 144 -12.60 9.14 -6.69
N ARG A 145 -11.59 8.33 -6.39
CA ARG A 145 -11.69 6.88 -6.35
C ARG A 145 -12.40 6.41 -5.07
N LEU A 146 -12.03 6.96 -3.92
CA LEU A 146 -12.66 6.64 -2.63
C LEU A 146 -14.12 7.08 -2.56
N GLU A 147 -14.46 8.26 -3.11
CA GLU A 147 -15.85 8.73 -3.17
C GLU A 147 -16.73 7.83 -4.04
N ARG A 148 -16.21 7.32 -5.17
CA ARG A 148 -16.91 6.34 -6.01
C ARG A 148 -17.19 5.03 -5.28
N ILE A 149 -16.27 4.59 -4.42
CA ILE A 149 -16.43 3.39 -3.60
C ILE A 149 -17.58 3.56 -2.60
N VAL A 150 -17.59 4.66 -1.85
CA VAL A 150 -18.64 4.95 -0.87
C VAL A 150 -20.00 4.96 -1.54
N THR A 151 -20.09 5.68 -2.67
CA THR A 151 -21.31 5.74 -3.48
C THR A 151 -21.78 4.34 -3.91
N ALA A 152 -20.87 3.49 -4.40
CA ALA A 152 -21.22 2.13 -4.82
C ALA A 152 -21.68 1.25 -3.64
N HIS A 153 -21.08 1.40 -2.46
CA HIS A 153 -21.45 0.67 -1.25
C HIS A 153 -22.86 1.05 -0.76
N ASP A 154 -23.16 2.35 -0.69
CA ASP A 154 -24.47 2.86 -0.28
C ASP A 154 -25.61 2.33 -1.18
N HIS A 155 -25.35 2.20 -2.48
CA HIS A 155 -26.31 1.62 -3.44
C HIS A 155 -26.51 0.11 -3.30
N THR A 156 -25.54 -0.63 -2.76
CA THR A 156 -25.68 -2.07 -2.48
C THR A 156 -26.34 -2.39 -1.13
N GLY A 157 -26.50 -1.38 -0.26
CA GLY A 157 -27.08 -1.50 1.07
C GLY A 157 -28.60 -1.30 1.15
N GLU A 158 -29.29 -0.94 0.06
CA GLU A 158 -30.75 -0.87 0.07
C GLU A 158 -31.37 -2.28 0.15
N PRO A 159 -32.24 -2.56 1.15
CA PRO A 159 -32.96 -3.82 1.19
C PRO A 159 -33.90 -3.88 -0.01
N HIS A 160 -33.71 -4.90 -0.86
CA HIS A 160 -34.60 -5.20 -1.96
C HIS A 160 -35.93 -5.76 -1.42
N ASP A 161 -36.77 -4.88 -0.89
CA ASP A 161 -38.17 -5.17 -0.57
C ASP A 161 -39.03 -4.97 -1.83
N GLY A 162 -39.65 -6.06 -2.29
CA GLY A 162 -40.58 -6.11 -3.43
C GLY A 162 -40.10 -7.09 -4.51
N HIS A 163 -40.83 -8.14 -4.90
CA HIS A 163 -42.25 -8.47 -4.76
C HIS A 163 -42.44 -9.99 -4.74
#